data_AF-A0A7Y0AF19-F1
#
_entry.id   AF-A0A7Y0AF19-F1
#
_cell.length_a   1.000
_cell.length_b   1.000
_cell.length_c   1.000
_cell.angle_alpha   90.00
_cell.angle_beta   90.00
_cell.angle_gamma   90.00
#
_symmetry.space_group_name_H-M   'P 1'
#
loop_
_entity.id
_entity.type
_entity.pdbx_description
1 polymer ?
#
loop_
_entity_poly.entity_id
_entity_poly.type
_entity_poly.pdbx_seq_one_letter_code
_entity_poly.pdbx_strand_id
1 'polypeptide(L)'
;METDADQPLGIPALPDTTAGQGLFHELDTLLRSGVHVQAAHPEQQHLMPYLRKNEAALIAFYRDWHMGAQLQHRHEEPHRYYFLEPPASSWAQAGAAFQRELEAKHIIVAMLLCKVFLIDLQKPEFESVPALMHLLEREYEDYRDGLFRKLAQVMDKRETQLDSESVQKLVGQCLSLFKDLGWLCRTAAGGWRVLPALDRIRDLYQNEIRAMPDRFKAAS
;
A
#
# COMPACT_ATOMS: atom_id res chain seq x y z
N MET A 1 2.47 -11.38 51.07
CA MET A 1 1.67 -10.84 49.96
C MET A 1 2.25 -9.48 49.66
N GLU A 2 3.43 -9.49 49.04
CA GLU A 2 4.11 -8.28 48.62
C GLU A 2 3.62 -7.95 47.23
N THR A 3 2.91 -6.82 47.13
CA THR A 3 2.59 -6.16 45.88
C THR A 3 3.90 -5.72 45.25
N ASP A 4 4.32 -6.45 44.22
CA ASP A 4 5.50 -6.11 43.44
C ASP A 4 5.24 -4.78 42.73
N ALA A 5 6.06 -3.81 43.11
CA ALA A 5 5.98 -2.44 42.68
C ALA A 5 6.42 -2.33 41.22
N ASP A 6 5.55 -1.72 40.41
CA ASP A 6 5.90 -0.71 39.40
C ASP A 6 7.33 -0.85 38.82
N GLN A 7 7.55 -1.91 38.03
CA GLN A 7 8.68 -1.90 37.10
C GLN A 7 8.40 -0.77 36.11
N PRO A 8 9.29 0.23 35.96
CA PRO A 8 9.14 1.17 34.87
C PRO A 8 9.08 0.33 33.59
N LEU A 9 8.00 0.48 32.82
CA LEU A 9 7.86 -0.13 31.49
C LEU A 9 9.15 0.18 30.74
N GLY A 10 10.08 -0.77 30.71
CA GLY A 10 11.36 -0.60 30.06
C GLY A 10 11.09 -0.49 28.56
N ILE A 11 11.80 0.40 27.87
CA ILE A 11 11.81 0.38 26.41
C ILE A 11 12.17 -1.07 26.01
N PRO A 12 11.35 -1.76 25.19
CA PRO A 12 11.68 -3.11 24.76
C PRO A 12 13.09 -3.10 24.19
N ALA A 13 13.92 -4.08 24.57
CA ALA A 13 15.32 -4.13 24.17
C ALA A 13 15.43 -4.21 22.65
N LEU A 14 15.50 -3.06 22.00
CA LEU A 14 15.89 -2.88 20.62
C LEU A 14 17.42 -2.97 20.56
N PRO A 15 18.00 -3.36 19.42
CA PRO A 15 19.39 -3.76 19.37
C PRO A 15 20.36 -2.65 19.74
N ASP A 16 21.34 -3.01 20.58
CA ASP A 16 22.38 -2.11 21.11
C ASP A 16 23.57 -1.92 20.15
N THR A 17 23.62 -2.64 19.02
CA THR A 17 24.70 -2.51 18.05
C THR A 17 24.44 -1.36 17.09
N THR A 18 25.48 -0.64 16.68
CA THR A 18 25.37 0.46 15.70
C THR A 18 24.71 0.00 14.39
N ALA A 19 25.02 -1.21 13.91
CA ALA A 19 24.38 -1.78 12.73
C ALA A 19 22.89 -2.06 12.94
N GLY A 20 22.50 -2.57 14.11
CA GLY A 20 21.11 -2.79 14.48
C GLY A 20 20.31 -1.49 14.63
N GLN A 21 20.93 -0.44 15.15
CA GLN A 21 20.34 0.90 15.24
C GLN A 21 20.11 1.52 13.86
N GLY A 22 21.04 1.33 12.92
CA GLY A 22 20.85 1.79 11.53
C GLY A 22 19.66 1.10 10.85
N LEU A 23 19.56 -0.22 10.95
CA LEU A 23 18.43 -0.98 10.41
C LEU A 23 17.11 -0.60 11.08
N PHE A 24 17.12 -0.37 12.40
CA PHE A 24 15.96 0.13 13.13
C PHE A 24 15.50 1.49 12.59
N HIS A 25 16.43 2.43 12.46
CA HIS A 25 16.13 3.80 12.02
C HIS A 25 15.54 3.83 10.62
N GLU A 26 16.11 3.06 9.68
CA GLU A 26 15.59 2.92 8.32
C GLU A 26 14.17 2.32 8.34
N LEU A 27 13.98 1.21 9.06
CA LEU A 27 12.70 0.54 9.19
C LEU A 27 11.62 1.44 9.81
N ASP A 28 11.96 2.13 10.91
CA ASP A 28 11.08 3.04 11.62
C ASP A 28 10.67 4.22 10.74
N THR A 29 11.62 4.78 9.98
CA THR A 29 11.33 5.83 9.00
C THR A 29 10.32 5.36 7.94
N LEU A 30 10.54 4.19 7.35
CA LEU A 30 9.63 3.64 6.34
C LEU A 30 8.23 3.41 6.91
N LEU A 31 8.14 2.66 8.01
CA LEU A 31 6.89 2.30 8.64
C LEU A 31 6.08 3.52 9.10
N ARG A 32 6.75 4.51 9.71
CA ARG A 32 6.10 5.77 10.12
C ARG A 32 5.68 6.64 8.96
N SER A 33 6.19 6.43 7.75
CA SER A 33 5.73 7.14 6.55
C SER A 33 4.57 6.44 5.82
N GLY A 34 4.07 5.33 6.38
CA GLY A 34 2.98 4.53 5.81
C GLY A 34 3.44 3.49 4.77
N VAL A 35 4.75 3.29 4.61
CA VAL A 35 5.29 2.28 3.69
C VAL A 35 4.96 0.89 4.19
N HIS A 36 4.52 0.03 3.27
CA HIS A 36 4.40 -1.40 3.51
C HIS A 36 5.73 -2.08 3.20
N VAL A 37 6.41 -2.52 4.24
CA VAL A 37 7.76 -3.09 4.18
C VAL A 37 7.66 -4.59 3.93
N GLN A 38 8.22 -5.11 2.84
CA GLN A 38 7.96 -6.49 2.41
C GLN A 38 9.13 -7.18 1.71
N ALA A 39 9.17 -8.51 1.79
CA ALA A 39 10.26 -9.32 1.24
C ALA A 39 10.34 -9.26 -0.30
N ALA A 40 9.20 -9.07 -0.97
CA ALA A 40 9.12 -8.96 -2.41
C ALA A 40 9.71 -7.64 -2.97
N HIS A 41 9.92 -6.62 -2.13
CA HIS A 41 10.45 -5.33 -2.57
C HIS A 41 12.00 -5.37 -2.59
N PRO A 42 12.67 -5.20 -3.75
CA PRO A 42 14.12 -5.38 -3.88
C PRO A 42 14.94 -4.53 -2.90
N GLU A 43 14.53 -3.27 -2.69
CA GLU A 43 15.25 -2.32 -1.82
C GLU A 43 14.95 -2.52 -0.33
N GLN A 44 14.08 -3.46 0.06
CA GLN A 44 13.69 -3.69 1.46
C GLN A 44 14.14 -5.07 1.97
N GLN A 45 14.73 -5.89 1.09
CA GLN A 45 15.10 -7.28 1.43
C GLN A 45 16.09 -7.35 2.60
N HIS A 46 16.99 -6.38 2.72
CA HIS A 46 17.98 -6.32 3.80
C HIS A 46 17.35 -6.05 5.18
N LEU A 47 16.15 -5.48 5.24
CA LEU A 47 15.41 -5.24 6.48
C LEU A 47 14.73 -6.51 7.01
N MET A 48 14.45 -7.50 6.13
CA MET A 48 13.67 -8.68 6.50
C MET A 48 14.28 -9.52 7.63
N PRO A 49 15.60 -9.84 7.62
CA PRO A 49 16.20 -10.59 8.72
C PRO A 49 16.10 -9.85 10.06
N TYR A 50 16.23 -8.52 10.03
CA TYR A 50 16.10 -7.68 11.21
C TYR A 50 14.67 -7.69 11.75
N LEU A 51 13.69 -7.47 10.88
CA LEU A 51 12.25 -7.53 11.21
C LEU A 51 11.89 -8.86 11.87
N ARG A 52 12.23 -9.98 11.23
CA ARG A 52 11.92 -11.33 11.74
C ARG A 52 12.58 -11.60 13.09
N LYS A 53 13.84 -11.21 13.26
CA LYS A 53 14.58 -11.41 14.52
C LYS A 53 13.98 -10.63 15.69
N ASN A 54 13.48 -9.43 15.42
CA ASN A 54 13.04 -8.49 16.47
C ASN A 54 11.52 -8.27 16.48
N GLU A 55 10.73 -9.09 15.79
CA GLU A 55 9.31 -8.86 15.55
C GLU A 55 8.52 -8.59 16.84
N ALA A 56 8.66 -9.46 17.85
CA ALA A 56 7.97 -9.29 19.13
C ALA A 56 8.38 -7.99 19.85
N ALA A 57 9.66 -7.62 19.81
CA ALA A 57 10.16 -6.39 20.42
C ALA A 57 9.66 -5.15 19.67
N LEU A 58 9.62 -5.20 18.33
CA LEU A 58 9.10 -4.12 17.50
C LEU A 58 7.59 -3.93 17.70
N ILE A 59 6.82 -5.01 17.80
CA ILE A 59 5.39 -4.95 18.13
C ILE A 59 5.17 -4.25 19.46
N ALA A 60 5.93 -4.64 20.50
CA ALA A 60 5.86 -4.00 21.81
C ALA A 60 6.29 -2.52 21.74
N PHE A 61 7.36 -2.21 21.00
CA PHE A 61 7.84 -0.84 20.81
C PHE A 61 6.75 0.07 20.22
N TYR A 62 6.15 -0.31 19.08
CA TYR A 62 5.15 0.54 18.44
C TYR A 62 3.87 0.67 19.28
N ARG A 63 3.46 -0.41 19.95
CA ARG A 63 2.27 -0.40 20.83
C ARG A 63 2.48 0.51 22.04
N ASP A 64 3.59 0.35 22.75
CA ASP A 64 3.77 0.96 24.07
C ASP A 64 4.38 2.37 23.97
N TRP A 65 5.19 2.62 22.94
CA TRP A 65 5.97 3.86 22.81
C TRP A 65 5.59 4.73 21.61
N HIS A 66 4.78 4.23 20.68
CA HIS A 66 4.42 4.97 19.47
C HIS A 66 2.91 5.17 19.32
N MET A 67 2.33 5.96 20.24
CA MET A 67 0.93 6.39 20.21
C MET A 67 -0.09 5.25 20.08
N GLY A 68 0.25 4.02 20.49
CA GLY A 68 -0.63 2.85 20.37
C GLY A 68 -0.69 2.24 18.96
N ALA A 69 0.25 2.57 18.07
CA ALA A 69 0.33 1.98 16.73
C ALA A 69 0.58 0.47 16.82
N GLN A 70 -0.09 -0.30 15.96
CA GLN A 70 0.09 -1.74 15.89
C GLN A 70 0.92 -2.11 14.67
N LEU A 71 2.14 -2.59 14.90
CA LEU A 71 2.88 -3.29 13.86
C LEU A 71 2.17 -4.60 13.56
N GLN A 72 1.70 -4.74 12.33
CA GLN A 72 1.04 -5.95 11.85
C GLN A 72 1.75 -6.49 10.62
N HIS A 73 1.53 -7.76 10.33
CA HIS A 73 1.89 -8.37 9.06
C HIS A 73 0.67 -9.06 8.42
N ARG A 74 0.77 -9.32 7.13
CA ARG A 74 -0.18 -10.15 6.36
C ARG A 74 0.60 -11.12 5.48
N HIS A 75 -0.07 -12.22 5.14
CA HIS A 75 0.48 -13.35 4.39
C HIS A 75 1.71 -14.01 5.05
N GLU A 76 2.12 -15.11 4.44
CA GLU A 76 3.37 -15.78 4.71
C GLU A 76 4.42 -15.44 3.66
N GLU A 77 5.67 -15.79 3.94
CA GLU A 77 6.76 -15.67 2.97
C GLU A 77 6.46 -16.49 1.70
N PRO A 78 6.85 -16.00 0.50
CA PRO A 78 7.59 -14.77 0.21
C PRO A 78 6.71 -13.51 0.07
N HIS A 79 5.40 -13.60 0.33
CA HIS A 79 4.43 -12.51 0.12
C HIS A 79 4.20 -11.65 1.37
N ARG A 80 4.93 -11.95 2.46
CA ARG A 80 4.77 -11.26 3.73
C ARG A 80 5.14 -9.79 3.60
N TYR A 81 4.26 -8.94 4.13
CA TYR A 81 4.49 -7.51 4.28
C TYR A 81 4.08 -7.02 5.67
N TYR A 82 4.77 -6.00 6.17
CA TYR A 82 4.59 -5.36 7.46
C TYR A 82 4.11 -3.91 7.27
N PHE A 83 3.26 -3.43 8.17
CA PHE A 83 2.78 -2.04 8.18
C PHE A 83 2.37 -1.64 9.60
N LEU A 84 2.24 -0.34 9.84
CA LEU A 84 1.66 0.20 11.07
C LEU A 84 0.17 0.47 10.87
N GLU A 85 -0.66 -0.11 11.72
CA GLU A 85 -2.07 0.22 11.86
C GLU A 85 -2.22 1.26 12.99
N PRO A 86 -2.91 2.39 12.75
CA PRO A 86 -3.21 3.33 13.84
C PRO A 86 -4.19 2.70 14.85
N PRO A 87 -4.19 3.14 16.12
CA PRO A 87 -5.15 2.65 17.10
C PRO A 87 -6.60 2.95 16.72
N ALA A 88 -7.52 2.06 17.09
CA ALA A 88 -8.94 2.18 16.78
C ALA A 88 -9.60 3.48 17.30
N SER A 89 -9.09 4.04 18.40
CA SER A 89 -9.59 5.31 18.98
C SER A 89 -9.01 6.57 18.33
N SER A 90 -8.01 6.44 17.45
CA SER A 90 -7.27 7.57 16.90
C SER A 90 -7.45 7.77 15.40
N TRP A 91 -8.36 7.09 14.70
CA TRP A 91 -8.58 7.37 13.27
C TRP A 91 -8.87 8.86 12.97
N ALA A 92 -9.42 9.60 13.94
CA ALA A 92 -9.64 11.06 13.85
C ALA A 92 -8.48 11.93 14.43
N GLN A 93 -7.51 11.36 15.15
CA GLN A 93 -6.42 12.08 15.87
C GLN A 93 -5.00 11.62 15.53
N ALA A 94 -4.83 10.44 14.94
CA ALA A 94 -3.59 9.98 14.32
C ALA A 94 -3.41 10.86 13.09
N GLY A 95 -2.75 12.00 13.28
CA GLY A 95 -2.51 12.96 12.23
C GLY A 95 -1.82 12.34 11.01
N ALA A 96 -1.60 13.19 10.00
CA ALA A 96 -0.97 12.93 8.71
C ALA A 96 0.35 12.09 8.71
N ALA A 97 0.88 11.69 9.87
CA ALA A 97 2.00 10.78 10.04
C ALA A 97 1.66 9.35 9.58
N PHE A 98 0.50 8.78 9.92
CA PHE A 98 0.23 7.36 9.63
C PHE A 98 -0.53 7.11 8.33
N GLN A 99 -1.18 8.14 7.80
CA GLN A 99 -1.93 8.06 6.56
C GLN A 99 -1.34 9.07 5.58
N ARG A 100 -0.65 8.59 4.55
CA ARG A 100 -0.79 9.27 3.27
C ARG A 100 -2.26 9.14 2.91
N GLU A 101 -3.02 10.22 3.09
CA GLU A 101 -4.46 10.25 2.84
C GLU A 101 -4.71 9.90 1.37
N LEU A 102 -5.29 8.72 1.15
CA LEU A 102 -5.62 8.26 -0.19
C LEU A 102 -6.96 8.84 -0.61
N GLU A 103 -6.91 9.88 -1.44
CA GLU A 103 -8.09 10.38 -2.12
C GLU A 103 -8.79 9.28 -2.95
N ALA A 104 -10.09 9.45 -3.21
CA ALA A 104 -10.91 8.50 -3.96
C ALA A 104 -10.34 8.13 -5.35
N LYS A 105 -9.69 9.08 -6.03
CA LYS A 105 -9.00 8.83 -7.31
C LYS A 105 -7.87 7.79 -7.17
N HIS A 106 -7.12 7.83 -6.08
CA HIS A 106 -6.08 6.84 -5.79
C HIS A 106 -6.70 5.47 -5.52
N ILE A 107 -7.79 5.41 -4.75
CA ILE A 107 -8.50 4.16 -4.47
C ILE A 107 -9.01 3.52 -5.78
N ILE A 108 -9.61 4.30 -6.68
CA ILE A 108 -10.08 3.80 -7.98
C ILE A 108 -8.94 3.15 -8.78
N VAL A 109 -7.80 3.83 -8.91
CA VAL A 109 -6.65 3.29 -9.66
C VAL A 109 -6.05 2.06 -8.95
N ALA A 110 -5.95 2.07 -7.62
CA ALA A 110 -5.45 0.92 -6.87
C ALA A 110 -6.35 -0.31 -7.04
N MET A 111 -7.66 -0.14 -6.92
CA MET A 111 -8.62 -1.23 -7.13
C MET A 111 -8.54 -1.79 -8.56
N LEU A 112 -8.36 -0.92 -9.56
CA LEU A 112 -8.16 -1.33 -10.95
C LEU A 112 -6.92 -2.22 -11.11
N LEU A 113 -5.79 -1.83 -10.52
CA LEU A 113 -4.56 -2.63 -10.53
C LEU A 113 -4.76 -3.98 -9.84
N CYS A 114 -5.46 -4.03 -8.70
CA CYS A 114 -5.82 -5.29 -8.04
C CYS A 114 -6.61 -6.20 -8.99
N LYS A 115 -7.65 -5.65 -9.63
CA LYS A 115 -8.52 -6.41 -10.51
C LYS A 115 -7.76 -6.98 -11.71
N VAL A 116 -7.03 -6.13 -12.42
CA VAL A 116 -6.30 -6.55 -13.62
C VAL A 116 -5.13 -7.47 -13.29
N PHE A 117 -4.24 -7.09 -12.38
CA PHE A 117 -2.96 -7.78 -12.22
C PHE A 117 -2.93 -8.86 -11.15
N LEU A 118 -3.73 -8.73 -10.08
CA LEU A 118 -3.75 -9.70 -8.98
C LEU A 118 -4.85 -10.74 -9.12
N ILE A 119 -5.98 -10.38 -9.76
CA ILE A 119 -7.14 -11.27 -9.90
C ILE A 119 -7.19 -11.89 -11.30
N ASP A 120 -7.21 -11.07 -12.36
CA ASP A 120 -7.51 -11.55 -13.71
C ASP A 120 -6.29 -12.13 -14.42
N LEU A 121 -5.22 -11.33 -14.57
CA LEU A 121 -4.03 -11.76 -15.32
C LEU A 121 -3.09 -12.63 -14.48
N GLN A 122 -3.07 -12.43 -13.16
CA GLN A 122 -2.09 -13.02 -12.24
C GLN A 122 -0.64 -12.83 -12.70
N LYS A 123 -0.39 -11.74 -13.45
CA LYS A 123 0.91 -11.31 -13.95
C LYS A 123 1.20 -9.93 -13.36
N PRO A 124 1.97 -9.82 -12.27
CA PRO A 124 2.08 -8.57 -11.51
C PRO A 124 3.00 -7.54 -12.15
N GLU A 125 3.20 -7.54 -13.47
CA GLU A 125 4.16 -6.67 -14.15
C GLU A 125 3.61 -6.04 -15.42
N PHE A 126 3.95 -4.77 -15.65
CA PHE A 126 3.59 -4.04 -16.86
C PHE A 126 4.66 -2.98 -17.20
N GLU A 127 4.80 -2.65 -18.48
CA GLU A 127 5.94 -1.85 -18.96
C GLU A 127 5.82 -0.36 -18.64
N SER A 128 4.63 0.21 -18.79
CA SER A 128 4.44 1.67 -18.68
C SER A 128 2.96 2.03 -18.47
N VAL A 129 2.68 3.30 -18.16
CA VAL A 129 1.29 3.79 -18.10
C VAL A 129 0.60 3.71 -19.47
N PRO A 130 1.21 4.12 -20.59
CA PRO A 130 0.62 3.90 -21.91
C PRO A 130 0.32 2.42 -22.20
N ALA A 131 1.22 1.51 -21.83
CA ALA A 131 1.00 0.07 -22.00
C ALA A 131 -0.17 -0.45 -21.14
N LEU A 132 -0.28 0.03 -19.89
CA LEU A 132 -1.45 -0.25 -19.04
C LEU A 132 -2.73 0.27 -19.69
N MET A 133 -2.75 1.52 -20.17
CA MET A 133 -3.94 2.06 -20.83
C MET A 133 -4.30 1.21 -22.04
N HIS A 134 -3.34 0.89 -22.91
CA HIS A 134 -3.57 0.07 -24.09
C HIS A 134 -4.12 -1.33 -23.77
N LEU A 135 -3.61 -1.96 -22.70
CA LEU A 135 -4.14 -3.22 -22.17
C LEU A 135 -5.62 -3.06 -21.77
N LEU A 136 -5.96 -1.97 -21.08
CA LEU A 136 -7.35 -1.68 -20.72
C LEU A 136 -8.21 -1.48 -21.96
N GLU A 137 -7.75 -0.76 -22.99
CA GLU A 137 -8.57 -0.55 -24.20
C GLU A 137 -8.82 -1.85 -24.97
N ARG A 138 -7.85 -2.78 -25.00
CA ARG A 138 -7.93 -3.99 -25.84
C ARG A 138 -8.55 -5.20 -25.17
N GLU A 139 -8.25 -5.40 -23.89
CA GLU A 139 -8.63 -6.62 -23.16
C GLU A 139 -9.69 -6.34 -22.09
N TYR A 140 -9.90 -5.07 -21.74
CA TYR A 140 -10.83 -4.65 -20.70
C TYR A 140 -11.59 -3.38 -21.15
N GLU A 141 -12.15 -3.37 -22.36
CA GLU A 141 -12.74 -2.17 -22.99
C GLU A 141 -13.71 -1.43 -22.05
N ASP A 142 -14.64 -2.16 -21.41
CA ASP A 142 -15.58 -1.62 -20.41
C ASP A 142 -14.87 -0.92 -19.23
N TYR A 143 -13.66 -1.37 -18.87
CA TYR A 143 -12.90 -0.82 -17.75
C TYR A 143 -12.24 0.50 -18.07
N ARG A 144 -11.85 0.71 -19.31
CA ARG A 144 -11.32 1.99 -19.74
C ARG A 144 -12.39 3.06 -19.55
N ASP A 145 -13.58 2.84 -20.10
CA ASP A 145 -14.65 3.83 -20.04
C ASP A 145 -15.21 3.96 -18.61
N GLY A 146 -15.33 2.86 -17.88
CA GLY A 146 -15.66 2.85 -16.45
C GLY A 146 -14.66 3.63 -15.59
N LEU A 147 -13.36 3.51 -15.88
CA LEU A 147 -12.30 4.28 -15.21
C LEU A 147 -12.47 5.79 -15.48
N PHE A 148 -12.66 6.19 -16.74
CA PHE A 148 -12.84 7.60 -17.10
C PHE A 148 -14.07 8.20 -16.41
N ARG A 149 -15.20 7.50 -16.43
CA ARG A 149 -16.44 7.89 -15.75
C ARG A 149 -16.25 8.06 -14.24
N LYS A 150 -15.60 7.08 -13.59
CA LYS A 150 -15.38 7.13 -12.14
C LYS A 150 -14.40 8.22 -11.75
N LEU A 151 -13.33 8.42 -12.52
CA LEU A 151 -12.39 9.52 -12.29
C LEU A 151 -13.07 10.89 -12.48
N ALA A 152 -13.86 11.06 -13.54
CA ALA A 152 -14.64 12.28 -13.75
C ALA A 152 -15.54 12.59 -12.54
N GLN A 153 -16.27 11.57 -12.07
CA GLN A 153 -17.18 11.70 -10.94
C GLN A 153 -16.46 12.14 -9.65
N VAL A 154 -15.35 11.50 -9.28
CA VAL A 154 -14.65 11.85 -8.03
C VAL A 154 -13.83 13.14 -8.11
N MET A 155 -13.54 13.62 -9.32
CA MET A 155 -12.84 14.87 -9.55
C MET A 155 -13.78 16.06 -9.78
N ASP A 156 -15.09 15.85 -9.70
CA ASP A 156 -16.14 16.83 -10.03
C ASP A 156 -15.94 17.46 -11.42
N LYS A 157 -15.62 16.61 -12.41
CA LYS A 157 -15.41 16.98 -13.81
C LYS A 157 -16.44 16.30 -14.70
N ARG A 158 -16.75 16.90 -15.84
CA ARG A 158 -17.47 16.20 -16.91
C ARG A 158 -16.53 15.21 -17.59
N GLU A 159 -17.04 14.06 -18.02
CA GLU A 159 -16.24 13.06 -18.76
C GLU A 159 -15.56 13.65 -20.00
N THR A 160 -16.23 14.57 -20.70
CA THR A 160 -15.70 15.28 -21.88
C THR A 160 -14.51 16.21 -21.57
N GLN A 161 -14.21 16.44 -20.28
CA GLN A 161 -13.06 17.23 -19.83
C GLN A 161 -11.86 16.36 -19.44
N LEU A 162 -12.00 15.03 -19.43
CA LEU A 162 -10.90 14.09 -19.22
C LEU A 162 -10.48 13.50 -20.55
N ASP A 163 -9.41 14.04 -21.12
CA ASP A 163 -8.72 13.40 -22.24
C ASP A 163 -7.81 12.26 -21.76
N SER A 164 -7.38 11.42 -22.72
CA SER A 164 -6.51 10.28 -22.44
C SER A 164 -5.18 10.69 -21.81
N GLU A 165 -4.63 11.85 -22.19
CA GLU A 165 -3.37 12.35 -21.64
C GLU A 165 -3.51 12.73 -20.15
N SER A 166 -4.60 13.40 -19.79
CA SER A 166 -4.92 13.77 -18.41
C SER A 166 -5.12 12.55 -17.53
N VAL A 167 -5.82 11.53 -18.03
CA VAL A 167 -6.00 10.26 -17.31
C VAL A 167 -4.66 9.54 -17.16
N GLN A 168 -3.85 9.45 -18.21
CA GLN A 168 -2.51 8.84 -18.13
C GLN A 168 -1.63 9.56 -17.12
N LYS A 169 -1.64 10.90 -17.09
CA LYS A 169 -0.90 11.69 -16.11
C LYS A 169 -1.37 11.39 -14.69
N LEU A 170 -2.68 11.34 -14.45
CA LEU A 170 -3.25 10.99 -13.15
C LEU A 170 -2.86 9.58 -12.72
N VAL A 171 -2.98 8.59 -13.62
CA VAL A 171 -2.56 7.22 -13.34
C VAL A 171 -1.07 7.19 -12.99
N GLY A 172 -0.22 7.89 -13.73
CA GLY A 172 1.20 8.02 -13.43
C GLY A 172 1.50 8.61 -12.05
N GLN A 173 0.75 9.64 -11.63
CA GLN A 173 0.84 10.21 -10.29
C GLN A 173 0.43 9.18 -9.22
N CYS A 174 -0.65 8.41 -9.46
CA CYS A 174 -1.07 7.33 -8.58
C CYS A 174 0.00 6.23 -8.46
N LEU A 175 0.61 5.80 -9.57
CA LEU A 175 1.67 4.78 -9.54
C LEU A 175 2.89 5.26 -8.75
N SER A 176 3.26 6.55 -8.86
CA SER A 176 4.33 7.13 -8.05
C SER A 176 3.99 7.10 -6.56
N LEU A 177 2.76 7.47 -6.19
CA LEU A 177 2.28 7.39 -4.82
C LEU A 177 2.31 5.95 -4.29
N PHE A 178 1.88 4.98 -5.09
CA PHE A 178 1.87 3.56 -4.71
C PHE A 178 3.28 2.99 -4.58
N LYS A 179 4.23 3.45 -5.40
CA LYS A 179 5.64 3.12 -5.25
C LYS A 179 6.17 3.55 -3.89
N ASP A 180 5.89 4.80 -3.51
CA ASP A 180 6.31 5.34 -2.22
C ASP A 180 5.62 4.65 -1.04
N LEU A 181 4.43 4.08 -1.23
CA LEU A 181 3.75 3.25 -0.22
C LEU A 181 4.30 1.81 -0.16
N GLY A 182 5.22 1.45 -1.05
CA GLY A 182 5.73 0.08 -1.19
C GLY A 182 4.75 -0.85 -1.91
N TRP A 183 3.67 -0.37 -2.53
CA TRP A 183 2.72 -1.23 -3.25
C TRP A 183 3.16 -1.56 -4.67
N LEU A 184 4.07 -0.74 -5.22
CA LEU A 184 4.72 -0.98 -6.51
C LEU A 184 6.23 -0.85 -6.36
N CYS A 185 6.98 -1.48 -7.24
CA CYS A 185 8.39 -1.15 -7.45
C CYS A 185 8.72 -1.08 -8.94
N ARG A 186 9.91 -0.56 -9.26
CA ARG A 186 10.44 -0.63 -10.63
C ARG A 186 11.02 -2.01 -10.91
N THR A 187 10.85 -2.48 -12.13
CA THR A 187 11.53 -3.68 -12.62
C THR A 187 12.91 -3.31 -13.16
N ALA A 188 13.80 -4.29 -13.32
CA ALA A 188 15.11 -4.07 -13.94
C ALA A 188 15.00 -3.55 -15.39
N ALA A 189 13.89 -3.85 -16.07
CA ALA A 189 13.59 -3.35 -17.42
C ALA A 189 12.98 -1.94 -17.44
N GLY A 190 12.85 -1.27 -16.29
CA GLY A 190 12.26 0.08 -16.19
C GLY A 190 10.73 0.12 -16.07
N GLY A 191 10.06 -1.04 -16.23
CA GLY A 191 8.63 -1.20 -16.00
C GLY A 191 8.23 -1.16 -14.54
N TRP A 192 6.98 -1.53 -14.28
CA TRP A 192 6.37 -1.59 -12.97
C TRP A 192 6.08 -3.02 -12.55
N ARG A 193 6.22 -3.28 -11.25
CA ARG A 193 5.77 -4.50 -10.60
C ARG A 193 4.79 -4.17 -9.48
N VAL A 194 3.65 -4.85 -9.49
CA VAL A 194 2.67 -4.86 -8.40
C VAL A 194 3.16 -5.78 -7.29
N LEU A 195 3.18 -5.27 -6.06
CA LEU A 195 3.68 -6.00 -4.90
C LEU A 195 2.54 -6.52 -4.01
N PRO A 196 2.79 -7.58 -3.22
CA PRO A 196 1.79 -8.18 -2.32
C PRO A 196 1.08 -7.19 -1.41
N ALA A 197 1.74 -6.13 -0.94
CA ALA A 197 1.12 -5.13 -0.08
C ALA A 197 -0.13 -4.45 -0.68
N LEU A 198 -0.28 -4.44 -2.01
CA LEU A 198 -1.49 -3.93 -2.66
C LEU A 198 -2.74 -4.77 -2.32
N ASP A 199 -2.58 -6.03 -1.86
CA ASP A 199 -3.71 -6.87 -1.38
C ASP A 199 -4.48 -6.22 -0.23
N ARG A 200 -3.88 -5.30 0.52
CA ARG A 200 -4.62 -4.52 1.54
C ARG A 200 -5.80 -3.75 0.93
N ILE A 201 -5.64 -3.22 -0.29
CA ILE A 201 -6.75 -2.59 -1.02
C ILE A 201 -7.80 -3.63 -1.41
N ARG A 202 -7.37 -4.84 -1.81
CA ARG A 202 -8.30 -5.93 -2.10
C ARG A 202 -9.13 -6.29 -0.87
N ASP A 203 -8.53 -6.35 0.31
CA ASP A 203 -9.21 -6.74 1.54
C ASP A 203 -10.22 -5.65 1.99
N LEU A 204 -9.85 -4.37 1.86
CA LEU A 204 -10.71 -3.24 2.23
C LEU A 204 -11.86 -3.00 1.25
N TYR A 205 -11.64 -3.24 -0.05
CA TYR A 205 -12.57 -2.89 -1.13
C TYR A 205 -13.01 -4.10 -1.96
N GLN A 206 -13.03 -5.28 -1.35
CA GLN A 206 -13.29 -6.54 -2.05
C GLN A 206 -14.63 -6.52 -2.80
N ASN A 207 -15.66 -5.95 -2.18
CA ASN A 207 -17.00 -5.89 -2.75
C ASN A 207 -17.04 -4.96 -3.96
N GLU A 208 -16.40 -3.80 -3.87
CA GLU A 208 -16.27 -2.82 -4.94
C GLU A 208 -15.49 -3.38 -6.12
N ILE A 209 -14.37 -4.07 -5.86
CA ILE A 209 -13.55 -4.72 -6.88
C ILE A 209 -14.35 -5.82 -7.59
N ARG A 210 -15.06 -6.66 -6.85
CA ARG A 210 -15.91 -7.72 -7.43
C ARG A 210 -17.06 -7.16 -8.26
N ALA A 211 -17.62 -6.02 -7.85
CA ALA A 211 -18.69 -5.34 -8.57
C ALA A 211 -18.20 -4.46 -9.73
N MET A 212 -16.88 -4.33 -9.96
CA MET A 212 -16.35 -3.53 -11.06
C MET A 212 -16.90 -3.91 -12.43
N PRO A 213 -16.95 -5.21 -12.84
CA PRO A 213 -17.51 -5.56 -14.14
C PRO A 213 -18.89 -4.95 -14.35
N ASP A 214 -19.78 -5.03 -13.36
CA ASP A 214 -21.14 -4.51 -13.47
C ASP A 214 -21.17 -2.98 -13.41
N ARG A 215 -20.36 -2.37 -12.54
CA ARG A 215 -20.28 -0.90 -12.37
C ARG A 215 -19.59 -0.19 -13.52
N PHE A 216 -18.71 -0.88 -14.25
CA PHE A 216 -17.95 -0.35 -15.38
C PHE A 216 -18.71 -0.60 -16.70
N LYS A 217 -19.49 -1.69 -16.77
CA LYS A 217 -20.46 -1.95 -17.86
C LYS A 217 -21.69 -1.04 -17.82
N ALA A 218 -22.11 -0.56 -16.65
CA ALA A 218 -23.33 0.22 -16.52
C ALA A 218 -23.19 1.67 -17.04
N ALA A 219 -23.38 1.84 -18.35
CA ALA A 219 -24.22 2.87 -18.99
C ALA A 219 -24.09 2.71 -20.51
N SER A 220 -25.00 1.93 -21.10
CA SER A 220 -25.39 2.04 -22.50
C SER A 220 -26.81 2.61 -22.55
#